data_AF-A0A1J4Z3I5-F1
#
_entry.id   AF-A0A1J4Z3I5-F1
#
_cell.length_a   1.000
_cell.length_b   1.000
_cell.length_c   1.000
_cell.angle_alpha   90.00
_cell.angle_beta   90.00
_cell.angle_gamma   90.00
#
_symmetry.space_group_name_H-M   'P 1'
#
loop_
_entity.id
_entity.type
_entity.pdbx_description
1 polymer ?
#
loop_
_entity_poly.entity_id
_entity_poly.type
_entity_poly.pdbx_seq_one_letter_code
_entity_poly.pdbx_strand_id
1 'polypeptide(L)' 'MFCKTIVDKIKAVRKAKGLTQSGLADKLKISQQVISRIENGGENISLSTFKKVADALGATIDVNIY' A
#
# COMPACT_ATOMS: atom_id res chain seq x y z
N MET A 1 3.87 -18.04 -7.76
CA MET A 1 3.72 -16.97 -8.77
C MET A 1 2.26 -16.66 -9.06
N PHE A 2 1.46 -16.40 -8.02
CA PHE A 2 0.15 -15.73 -8.11
C PHE A 2 -0.16 -15.33 -6.67
N CYS A 3 0.12 -14.09 -6.30
CA CYS A 3 -0.31 -13.56 -5.02
C CYS A 3 -1.35 -12.49 -5.36
N LYS A 4 -2.62 -12.87 -5.19
CA LYS A 4 -3.79 -12.01 -5.45
C LYS A 4 -4.09 -11.15 -4.21
N THR A 5 -3.07 -10.82 -3.40
CA THR A 5 -3.32 -10.06 -2.17
C THR A 5 -3.47 -8.59 -2.50
N ILE A 6 -4.26 -7.91 -1.68
CA ILE A 6 -4.50 -6.48 -1.76
C ILE A 6 -3.17 -5.69 -1.68
N VAL A 7 -2.19 -6.21 -0.93
CA VAL A 7 -0.84 -5.65 -0.80
C VAL A 7 -0.08 -5.65 -2.13
N ASP A 8 -0.19 -6.71 -2.92
CA ASP A 8 0.46 -6.77 -4.25
C ASP A 8 -0.10 -5.71 -5.19
N LYS A 9 -1.41 -5.40 -5.08
CA LYS A 9 -2.03 -4.31 -5.84
C LYS A 9 -1.46 -2.95 -5.43
N ILE A 10 -1.29 -2.68 -4.14
CA ILE A 10 -0.61 -1.46 -3.66
C ILE A 10 0.78 -1.37 -4.27
N LYS A 11 1.56 -2.44 -4.18
CA LYS A 11 2.95 -2.48 -4.65
C LYS A 11 3.02 -2.23 -6.15
N ALA A 12 2.10 -2.81 -6.92
CA ALA A 12 1.98 -2.59 -8.36
C ALA A 12 1.64 -1.12 -8.69
N VAL A 13 0.64 -0.54 -8.03
CA VAL A 13 0.26 0.88 -8.24
C VAL A 13 1.40 1.82 -7.87
N ARG A 14 2.08 1.58 -6.73
CA ARG A 14 3.25 2.38 -6.33
C ARG A 14 4.33 2.34 -7.40
N LYS A 15 4.68 1.16 -7.90
CA LYS A 15 5.67 0.97 -8.95
C LYS A 15 5.25 1.63 -10.27
N ALA A 16 3.99 1.51 -10.67
CA ALA A 16 3.45 2.16 -11.87
C ALA A 16 3.53 3.70 -11.79
N LYS A 17 3.49 4.26 -10.57
CA LYS A 17 3.71 5.68 -10.31
C LYS A 17 5.18 6.10 -10.17
N GLY A 18 6.13 5.18 -10.41
CA GLY A 18 7.57 5.47 -10.28
C GLY A 18 8.04 5.77 -8.86
N LEU A 19 7.22 5.49 -7.85
CA LEU A 19 7.56 5.78 -6.45
C LEU A 19 8.42 4.67 -5.86
N THR A 20 9.49 5.04 -5.17
CA THR A 20 10.19 4.13 -4.26
C THR A 20 9.37 3.91 -2.97
N GLN A 21 9.75 2.92 -2.16
CA GLN A 21 9.11 2.75 -0.84
C GLN A 21 9.35 3.97 0.07
N SER A 22 10.54 4.58 0.00
CA SER A 22 10.85 5.83 0.71
C SER A 22 10.00 6.99 0.20
N GLY A 23 9.85 7.15 -1.12
CA GLY A 23 9.04 8.24 -1.68
C GLY A 23 7.55 8.13 -1.32
N LEU A 24 7.01 6.91 -1.20
CA LEU A 24 5.67 6.71 -0.65
C LEU A 24 5.62 7.01 0.86
N ALA A 25 6.64 6.61 1.61
CA ALA A 25 6.74 6.88 3.05
C ALA A 25 6.79 8.39 3.34
N ASP A 26 7.54 9.16 2.54
CA ASP A 26 7.66 10.61 2.64
C ASP A 26 6.31 11.30 2.40
N LYS A 27 5.57 10.86 1.37
CA LYS A 27 4.20 11.33 1.09
C LYS A 27 3.25 11.07 2.26
N LEU A 28 3.44 9.95 2.96
CA LEU A 28 2.61 9.54 4.09
C LEU A 28 3.11 10.06 5.45
N LYS A 29 4.28 10.72 5.49
CA LYS A 29 4.98 11.14 6.70
C LYS A 29 5.19 9.98 7.70
N ILE A 30 5.60 8.82 7.19
CA ILE A 30 5.94 7.63 7.97
C ILE A 30 7.33 7.12 7.58
N SER A 31 7.87 6.13 8.31
CA SER A 31 9.16 5.54 7.93
C SER A 31 9.04 4.57 6.75
N GLN A 32 10.10 4.47 5.94
CA GLN A 32 10.18 3.47 4.86
C GLN A 32 10.01 2.04 5.39
N GLN A 33 10.42 1.77 6.63
CA GLN A 33 10.24 0.47 7.28
C GLN A 33 8.75 0.11 7.43
N VAL A 34 7.87 1.09 7.68
CA VAL A 34 6.42 0.86 7.73
C VAL A 34 5.90 0.45 6.35
N ILE A 35 6.34 1.12 5.27
CA ILE A 35 5.98 0.73 3.90
C ILE A 35 6.52 -0.66 3.55
N SER A 36 7.76 -0.98 3.94
CA SER A 36 8.33 -2.31 3.73
C SER A 36 7.53 -3.40 4.46
N ARG A 37 7.15 -3.15 5.73
CA ARG A 37 6.31 -4.08 6.50
C ARG A 37 4.94 -4.25 5.85
N ILE A 38 4.35 -3.16 5.36
CA ILE A 38 3.09 -3.17 4.61
C ILE A 38 3.21 -4.05 3.36
N GLU A 39 4.30 -3.91 2.59
CA GLU A 39 4.48 -4.58 1.31
C GLU A 39 5.01 -6.01 1.39
N ASN A 40 5.65 -6.39 2.51
CA ASN A 40 6.36 -7.66 2.64
C ASN A 40 5.94 -8.50 3.85
N GLY A 41 5.29 -7.91 4.87
CA GLY A 41 4.99 -8.57 6.14
C GLY A 41 3.50 -8.66 6.45
N GLY A 42 2.67 -8.75 5.40
CA GLY A 42 1.21 -8.82 5.49
C GLY A 42 0.79 -9.78 6.60
N GLU A 43 0.11 -9.27 7.62
CA GLU A 43 -1.23 -9.81 7.94
C GLU A 43 -2.10 -8.82 8.75
N ASN A 44 -1.57 -7.68 9.21
CA ASN A 44 -2.31 -6.78 10.11
C ASN A 44 -2.15 -5.30 9.77
N ILE A 45 -2.58 -4.91 8.56
CA ILE A 45 -2.80 -3.50 8.22
C ILE A 45 -4.22 -3.12 8.61
N SER A 46 -4.36 -2.08 9.42
CA SER A 46 -5.67 -1.50 9.68
C SER A 46 -6.27 -0.92 8.40
N LEU A 47 -7.59 -0.99 8.24
CA LEU A 47 -8.30 -0.34 7.13
C LEU A 47 -7.97 1.17 7.03
N SER A 48 -7.73 1.83 8.16
CA SER A 48 -7.32 3.23 8.21
C SER A 48 -5.94 3.48 7.58
N THR A 49 -4.98 2.59 7.82
CA THR A 49 -3.64 2.66 7.21
C THR A 49 -3.73 2.33 5.73
N PHE A 50 -4.53 1.32 5.38
CA PHE A 50 -4.78 0.94 4.00
C PHE A 50 -5.37 2.10 3.18
N LYS A 51 -6.37 2.80 3.74
CA LYS A 51 -6.98 3.99 3.14
C LYS A 51 -5.96 5.10 2.92
N LYS A 52 -5.15 5.45 3.92
CA LYS A 52 -4.11 6.47 3.78
C LYS A 52 -3.14 6.14 2.65
N VAL A 53 -2.73 4.88 2.53
CA VAL A 53 -1.83 4.43 1.45
C VAL A 53 -2.51 4.56 0.09
N ALA A 54 -3.77 4.15 -0.03
CA ALA A 54 -4.52 4.32 -1.28
C ALA A 54 -4.68 5.80 -1.66
N ASP A 55 -5.02 6.67 -0.70
CA ASP A 55 -5.14 8.12 -0.92
C ASP A 55 -3.81 8.73 -1.38
N ALA A 56 -2.68 8.37 -0.74
CA ALA A 56 -1.35 8.83 -1.15
C ALA A 56 -0.93 8.30 -2.53
N LEU A 57 -1.47 7.15 -2.92
CA LEU A 57 -1.35 6.57 -4.25
C LEU A 57 -2.43 7.06 -5.21
N GLY A 58 -3.33 7.97 -4.82
CA GLY A 58 -4.45 8.43 -5.65
C GLY A 58 -5.30 7.29 -6.21
N ALA A 59 -5.51 6.25 -5.41
CA ALA A 59 -6.29 5.07 -5.73
C ALA A 59 -7.53 5.00 -4.84
N THR A 60 -8.58 4.35 -5.32
CA THR A 60 -9.81 4.09 -4.56
C THR A 60 -9.84 2.65 -4.06
N ILE A 61 -10.45 2.45 -2.89
CA ILE A 61 -10.66 1.12 -2.32
C ILE A 61 -12.14 0.81 -2.44
N ASP A 62 -12.45 -0.26 -3.16
CA ASP A 62 -13.78 -0.86 -3.20
C ASP A 62 -13.75 -2.14 -2.36
N VAL A 63 -14.67 -2.24 -1.41
CA VAL A 63 -14.84 -3.43 -0.56
C VAL A 63 -16.24 -3.95 -0.77
N ASN A 64 -16.32 -5.11 -1.42
CA ASN A 64 -17.56 -5.86 -1.56
C ASN A 64 -17.55 -7.04 -0.58
N ILE A 65 -18.60 -7.14 0.24
CA ILE A 65 -18.77 -8.16 1.28
C ILE A 65 -19.99 -9.07 1.01
N TYR A 66 -20.45 -9.15 -0.25
CA TYR A 66 -21.59 -9.96 -0.68
C TYR A 66 -21.32 -10.67 -2.02
#